data_AF-A0A9D7V187-F1
#
_entry.id   AF-A0A9D7V187-F1
#
_cell.length_a   1.000
_cell.length_b   1.000
_cell.length_c   1.000
_cell.angle_alpha   90.00
_cell.angle_beta   90.00
_cell.angle_gamma   90.00
#
_symmetry.space_group_name_H-M   'P 1'
#
loop_
_entity.id
_entity.type
_entity.pdbx_description
1 polymer ?
#
loop_
_entity_poly.entity_id
_entity_poly.type
_entity_poly.pdbx_seq_one_letter_code
_entity_poly.pdbx_strand_id
1 'polypeptide(L)'
;MTTCTTRTTRRGGGPCRMQSPCCNSSHRSTAVLLPSLPHKDISTPHAASHMANASEFSNTITLHFAPLPTCVTVTSMSNILICGHINLETTLRVDQFPLNYFPVCYPFFGVRSTTAGVGYNIAKALSTLGNQVRLLSLIGRDAMGQLVQHSMAADGISMEAVLAAMPETCQSVILHDADGRRQIHTDYR
;
A
#
# COMPACT_ATOMS: atom_id res chain seq x y z
N MET A 1 -11.78 -44.15 47.69
CA MET A 1 -11.53 -45.09 46.59
C MET A 1 -12.08 -44.41 45.34
N THR A 2 -11.28 -43.77 44.49
CA THR A 2 -10.33 -44.41 43.56
C THR A 2 -9.22 -43.41 43.20
N THR A 3 -7.98 -43.85 43.32
CA THR A 3 -6.74 -43.13 43.01
C THR A 3 -6.44 -43.18 41.52
N CYS A 4 -6.12 -42.04 40.90
CA CYS A 4 -5.51 -41.97 39.57
C CYS A 4 -4.09 -41.42 39.70
N THR A 5 -3.11 -42.30 39.52
CA THR A 5 -1.67 -42.06 39.59
C THR A 5 -1.15 -41.45 38.29
N THR A 6 -0.62 -40.22 38.33
CA THR A 6 0.20 -39.64 37.26
C THR A 6 1.68 -39.98 37.49
N ARG A 7 2.27 -40.73 36.55
CA ARG A 7 3.67 -41.14 36.55
C ARG A 7 4.48 -40.07 35.81
N THR A 8 5.18 -39.22 36.56
CA THR A 8 6.20 -38.29 36.03
C THR A 8 7.53 -39.01 35.81
N THR A 9 7.97 -39.13 34.56
CA THR A 9 9.37 -39.44 34.23
C THR A 9 10.10 -38.16 33.83
N ARG A 10 10.93 -37.65 34.76
CA ARG A 10 12.04 -36.73 34.48
C ARG A 10 13.14 -37.48 33.73
N ARG A 11 13.73 -36.89 32.68
CA ARG A 11 15.17 -37.00 32.35
C ARG A 11 15.61 -35.91 31.37
N GLY A 12 16.65 -35.16 31.76
CA GLY A 12 17.49 -34.28 30.93
C GLY A 12 16.93 -32.87 30.70
N GLY A 13 17.47 -31.74 31.17
CA GLY A 13 18.81 -31.47 31.69
C GLY A 13 19.67 -30.70 30.67
N GLY A 14 19.35 -29.42 30.44
CA GLY A 14 20.18 -28.46 29.69
C GLY A 14 19.64 -27.02 29.89
N PRO A 15 20.46 -26.00 30.16
CA PRO A 15 19.96 -24.69 30.57
C PRO A 15 19.54 -23.87 29.34
N CYS A 16 18.23 -23.67 29.16
CA CYS A 16 17.74 -22.58 28.30
C CYS A 16 18.04 -21.25 29.01
N ARG A 17 19.03 -20.51 28.50
CA ARG A 17 19.18 -19.07 28.80
C ARG A 17 17.95 -18.35 28.25
N MET A 18 16.91 -18.21 29.06
CA MET A 18 15.87 -17.20 28.88
C MET A 18 16.51 -15.84 29.15
N GLN A 19 16.87 -15.12 28.08
CA GLN A 19 16.90 -13.66 28.16
C GLN A 19 15.51 -13.17 27.77
N SER A 20 14.67 -12.97 28.79
CA SER A 20 13.51 -12.11 28.72
C SER A 20 13.98 -10.66 28.60
N PRO A 21 13.21 -9.80 27.92
CA PRO A 21 12.93 -8.50 28.50
C PRO A 21 11.46 -8.44 28.86
N CYS A 22 11.24 -8.19 30.15
CA CYS A 22 9.96 -7.88 30.75
C CYS A 22 9.23 -6.76 29.98
N CYS A 23 7.92 -6.94 29.83
CA CYS A 23 6.98 -5.83 29.75
C CYS A 23 7.27 -4.87 30.91
N ASN A 24 7.59 -3.62 30.59
CA ASN A 24 7.38 -2.51 31.50
C ASN A 24 6.69 -1.39 30.73
N SER A 25 5.46 -1.12 31.15
CA SER A 25 4.65 0.00 30.72
C SER A 25 5.26 1.31 31.25
N SER A 26 5.67 2.18 30.34
CA SER A 26 5.82 3.60 30.65
C SER A 26 5.49 4.42 29.41
N HIS A 27 4.34 5.09 29.46
CA HIS A 27 3.98 6.17 28.54
C HIS A 27 5.12 7.19 28.44
N ARG A 28 5.69 7.35 27.25
CA ARG A 28 6.32 8.61 26.83
C ARG A 28 5.99 8.87 25.37
N SER A 29 5.09 9.84 25.17
CA SER A 29 4.86 10.49 23.89
C SER A 29 6.14 11.21 23.46
N THR A 30 6.73 10.81 22.34
CA THR A 30 7.83 11.56 21.71
C THR A 30 7.21 12.47 20.65
N ALA A 31 6.97 13.72 21.02
CA ALA A 31 6.60 14.76 20.07
C ALA A 31 7.84 15.17 19.26
N VAL A 32 7.72 15.12 17.93
CA VAL A 32 8.73 15.63 17.00
C VAL A 32 8.68 17.16 17.05
N LEU A 33 9.75 17.80 17.53
CA LEU A 33 9.90 19.26 17.55
C LEU A 33 10.11 19.79 16.11
N LEU A 34 9.19 20.64 15.65
CA LEU A 34 9.40 21.56 14.54
C LEU A 34 10.11 22.82 15.07
N PRO A 35 11.13 23.37 14.39
CA PRO A 35 11.72 24.65 14.77
C PRO A 35 10.80 25.81 14.39
N SER A 36 10.47 26.63 15.38
CA SER A 36 9.71 27.88 15.30
C SER A 36 10.58 29.02 14.72
N LEU A 37 10.04 29.73 13.74
CA LEU A 37 10.61 30.97 13.19
C LEU A 37 10.28 32.15 14.10
N PRO A 38 11.21 33.11 14.34
CA PRO A 38 10.97 34.22 15.24
C PRO A 38 10.12 35.33 14.60
N HIS A 39 9.04 35.69 15.29
CA HIS A 39 8.31 36.94 15.10
C HIS A 39 9.21 38.13 15.42
N LYS A 40 9.21 39.15 14.55
CA LYS A 40 9.84 40.44 14.79
C LYS A 40 8.75 41.50 14.83
N ASP A 41 8.39 41.92 16.03
CA ASP A 41 7.58 43.10 16.30
C ASP A 41 8.34 44.35 15.88
N ILE A 42 7.71 45.20 15.07
CA ILE A 42 8.20 46.55 14.79
C ILE A 42 7.07 47.52 15.16
N SER A 43 7.32 48.18 16.29
CA SER A 43 6.64 49.34 16.84
C SER A 43 6.59 50.53 15.87
N THR A 44 5.44 51.18 15.82
CA THR A 44 5.19 52.50 15.21
C THR A 44 5.91 53.62 15.97
N PRO A 45 6.21 54.75 15.30
CA PRO A 45 5.80 56.03 15.90
C PRO A 45 5.23 57.06 14.92
N HIS A 46 4.59 58.03 15.55
CA HIS A 46 3.79 59.14 15.06
C HIS A 46 4.50 60.15 14.13
N ALA A 47 3.64 60.85 13.38
CA ALA A 47 3.88 61.93 12.43
C ALA A 47 4.61 63.18 12.96
N ALA A 48 5.34 63.86 12.07
CA ALA A 48 5.42 65.32 12.00
C ALA A 48 5.86 65.79 10.60
N SER A 49 5.23 66.88 10.16
CA SER A 49 5.25 67.57 8.87
C SER A 49 6.54 68.32 8.53
N HIS A 50 6.89 68.42 7.23
CA HIS A 50 7.27 69.68 6.55
C HIS A 50 7.42 69.49 5.03
N MET A 51 6.85 70.42 4.25
CA MET A 51 6.93 70.51 2.78
C MET A 51 8.26 71.13 2.30
N ALA A 52 8.83 70.62 1.20
CA ALA A 52 9.31 71.41 0.05
C ALA A 52 9.92 70.52 -1.06
N ASN A 53 9.75 70.97 -2.31
CA ASN A 53 9.98 70.31 -3.60
C ASN A 53 11.43 69.91 -3.92
N ALA A 54 11.60 68.79 -4.67
CA ALA A 54 12.54 68.69 -5.80
C ALA A 54 12.27 67.43 -6.67
N SER A 55 11.92 67.71 -7.92
CA SER A 55 12.18 66.98 -9.19
C SER A 55 12.72 65.54 -9.21
N GLU A 56 12.01 64.72 -10.00
CA GLU A 56 12.49 63.76 -11.02
C GLU A 56 13.53 62.69 -10.63
N PHE A 57 13.10 61.42 -10.59
CA PHE A 57 13.51 60.34 -11.52
C PHE A 57 12.80 59.04 -11.07
N SER A 58 11.63 58.75 -11.66
CA SER A 58 10.91 57.49 -11.44
C SER A 58 11.39 56.45 -12.46
N ASN A 59 12.35 55.62 -12.10
CA ASN A 59 12.68 54.43 -12.88
C ASN A 59 11.71 53.30 -12.53
N THR A 60 10.48 53.39 -13.04
CA THR A 60 9.51 52.30 -12.97
C THR A 60 9.79 51.32 -14.10
N ILE A 61 10.44 50.20 -13.79
CA ILE A 61 10.56 49.08 -14.73
C ILE A 61 9.21 48.34 -14.73
N THR A 62 8.41 48.54 -15.77
CA THR A 62 7.21 47.73 -16.01
C THR A 62 7.63 46.36 -16.54
N LEU A 63 7.65 45.34 -15.67
CA LEU A 63 7.79 43.95 -16.08
C LEU A 63 6.46 43.48 -16.69
N HIS A 64 6.37 43.46 -18.01
CA HIS A 64 5.28 42.78 -18.72
C HIS A 64 5.46 41.26 -18.57
N PHE A 65 4.73 40.65 -17.65
CA PHE A 65 4.54 39.20 -17.64
C PHE A 65 3.56 38.83 -18.76
N ALA A 66 4.07 38.26 -19.84
CA ALA A 66 3.22 37.56 -20.81
C ALA A 66 2.55 36.38 -20.10
N PRO A 67 1.24 36.12 -20.30
CA PRO A 67 0.59 34.94 -19.74
C PRO A 67 1.28 33.69 -20.30
N LEU A 68 1.76 32.82 -19.41
CA LEU A 68 2.31 31.52 -19.77
C LEU A 68 1.27 30.76 -20.61
N PRO A 69 1.68 30.03 -21.67
CA PRO A 69 0.74 29.22 -22.44
C PRO A 69 0.08 28.21 -21.49
N THR A 70 -1.25 28.26 -21.41
CA THR A 70 -2.04 27.23 -20.73
C THR A 70 -1.70 25.88 -21.34
N CYS A 71 -0.94 25.06 -20.61
CA CYS A 71 -0.71 23.67 -20.95
C CYS A 71 -2.07 22.95 -20.91
N VAL A 72 -2.67 22.73 -22.08
CA VAL A 72 -3.86 21.89 -22.20
C VAL A 72 -3.38 20.45 -22.25
N THR A 73 -3.54 19.72 -21.15
CA THR A 73 -3.32 18.27 -21.12
C THR A 73 -4.43 17.60 -21.91
N VAL A 74 -4.14 17.17 -23.15
CA VAL A 74 -5.03 16.28 -23.90
C VAL A 74 -4.80 14.86 -23.39
N THR A 75 -5.56 14.41 -22.39
CA THR A 75 -5.61 13.00 -22.02
C THR A 75 -6.52 12.27 -23.01
N SER A 76 -5.93 11.66 -24.03
CA SER A 76 -6.65 10.73 -24.90
C SER A 76 -7.11 9.53 -24.08
N MET A 77 -8.40 9.47 -23.74
CA MET A 77 -8.98 8.28 -23.12
C MET A 77 -9.13 7.19 -24.17
N SER A 78 -8.36 6.11 -24.02
CA SER A 78 -8.48 4.93 -24.89
C SER A 78 -9.53 3.96 -24.36
N ASN A 79 -10.23 3.28 -25.27
CA ASN A 79 -11.13 2.18 -24.96
C ASN A 79 -10.38 0.87 -25.12
N ILE A 80 -10.16 0.15 -24.02
CA ILE A 80 -9.27 -1.01 -23.98
C ILE A 80 -10.04 -2.23 -23.50
N LEU A 81 -10.03 -3.30 -24.30
CA LEU A 81 -10.53 -4.61 -23.93
C LEU A 81 -9.36 -5.48 -23.44
N ILE A 82 -9.52 -6.06 -22.26
CA ILE A 82 -8.53 -6.97 -21.66
C ILE A 82 -9.19 -8.34 -21.52
N CYS A 83 -8.60 -9.36 -22.13
CA CYS A 83 -8.94 -10.75 -21.87
C CYS A 83 -7.86 -11.35 -20.97
N GLY A 84 -8.19 -11.72 -19.74
CA GLY A 84 -7.20 -12.25 -18.82
C GLY A 84 -7.81 -12.76 -17.53
N HIS A 85 -7.07 -13.59 -16.79
CA HIS A 85 -7.56 -14.17 -15.55
C HIS A 85 -7.52 -13.16 -14.39
N ILE A 86 -8.38 -13.43 -13.42
CA ILE A 86 -8.35 -12.87 -12.07
C ILE A 86 -8.08 -14.04 -11.12
N ASN A 87 -7.27 -13.82 -10.09
CA ASN A 87 -7.03 -14.83 -9.06
C ASN A 87 -7.00 -14.19 -7.67
N LEU A 88 -7.07 -15.03 -6.63
CA LEU A 88 -6.69 -14.63 -5.29
C LEU A 88 -5.24 -15.04 -5.05
N GLU A 89 -4.39 -14.06 -4.82
CA GLU A 89 -2.97 -14.26 -4.58
C GLU A 89 -2.66 -14.14 -3.10
N THR A 90 -1.96 -15.12 -2.55
CA THR A 90 -1.37 -15.05 -1.21
C THR A 90 0.14 -14.90 -1.31
N THR A 91 0.65 -13.79 -0.83
CA THR A 91 2.09 -13.54 -0.71
C THR A 91 2.57 -13.99 0.67
N LEU A 92 3.73 -14.63 0.70
CA LEU A 92 4.44 -15.06 1.91
C LEU A 92 5.89 -14.61 1.81
N ARG A 93 6.30 -13.71 2.71
CA ARG A 93 7.71 -13.41 2.92
C ARG A 93 8.39 -14.61 3.58
N VAL A 94 9.49 -15.06 2.98
CA VAL A 94 10.39 -16.09 3.52
C VAL A 94 11.77 -15.50 3.76
N ASP A 95 12.58 -16.16 4.57
CA ASP A 95 13.93 -15.68 4.88
C ASP A 95 14.87 -15.85 3.69
N GLN A 96 14.81 -17.01 3.02
CA GLN A 96 15.70 -17.39 1.93
C GLN A 96 15.19 -18.63 1.20
N PHE A 97 15.71 -18.88 0.00
CA PHE A 97 15.57 -20.16 -0.70
C PHE A 97 16.88 -20.97 -0.67
N PRO A 98 16.84 -22.31 -0.59
CA PRO A 98 15.65 -23.17 -0.49
C PRO A 98 15.01 -23.12 0.91
N LEU A 99 13.73 -23.52 0.97
CA LEU A 99 13.00 -23.56 2.23
C LEU A 99 13.32 -24.83 3.01
N ASN A 100 13.75 -24.65 4.25
CA ASN A 100 13.86 -25.74 5.21
C ASN A 100 12.50 -26.01 5.84
N TYR A 101 12.27 -27.25 6.29
CA TYR A 101 11.08 -27.55 7.08
C TYR A 101 11.13 -26.86 8.44
N PHE A 102 10.07 -26.13 8.76
CA PHE A 102 9.75 -25.63 10.09
C PHE A 102 8.26 -25.87 10.36
N PRO A 103 7.87 -26.37 11.54
CA PRO A 103 6.48 -26.72 11.82
C PRO A 103 5.56 -25.49 11.86
N VAL A 104 6.07 -24.36 12.38
CA VAL A 104 5.37 -23.09 12.46
C VAL A 104 6.40 -21.97 12.29
N CYS A 105 6.04 -20.94 11.53
CA CYS A 105 6.79 -19.69 11.45
C CYS A 105 5.81 -18.53 11.68
N TYR A 106 6.30 -17.43 12.29
CA TYR A 106 5.52 -16.23 12.55
C TYR A 106 6.08 -15.05 11.75
N PRO A 107 5.86 -15.01 10.42
CA PRO A 107 6.26 -13.89 9.61
C PRO A 107 5.29 -12.73 9.85
N PHE A 108 5.46 -12.01 10.96
CA PHE A 108 4.61 -10.88 11.33
C PHE A 108 4.52 -9.90 10.16
N PHE A 109 3.30 -9.65 9.69
CA PHE A 109 3.00 -8.82 8.50
C PHE A 109 3.56 -9.34 7.16
N GLY A 110 4.06 -10.56 7.13
CA GLY A 110 4.64 -11.21 5.95
C GLY A 110 3.68 -12.10 5.17
N VAL A 111 2.42 -12.25 5.61
CA VAL A 111 1.37 -12.98 4.87
C VAL A 111 0.29 -12.01 4.45
N ARG A 112 -0.06 -12.01 3.17
CA ARG A 112 -1.12 -11.13 2.65
C ARG A 112 -1.84 -11.79 1.48
N SER A 113 -3.17 -11.78 1.54
CA SER A 113 -4.04 -12.25 0.45
C SER A 113 -4.74 -11.07 -0.22
N THR A 114 -4.70 -11.00 -1.55
CA THR A 114 -5.30 -9.92 -2.35
C THR A 114 -5.84 -10.46 -3.67
N THR A 115 -6.85 -9.77 -4.24
CA THR A 115 -7.20 -9.99 -5.64
C THR A 115 -6.07 -9.55 -6.55
N ALA A 116 -5.69 -10.43 -7.48
CA ALA A 116 -4.60 -10.25 -8.42
C ALA A 116 -4.96 -10.94 -9.74
N GLY A 117 -3.93 -11.31 -10.51
CA GLY A 117 -4.07 -11.90 -11.82
C GLY A 117 -3.74 -10.88 -12.90
N VAL A 118 -3.15 -11.36 -14.00
CA VAL A 118 -2.62 -10.47 -15.04
C VAL A 118 -3.72 -9.59 -15.63
N GLY A 119 -4.92 -10.14 -15.86
CA GLY A 119 -6.06 -9.37 -16.38
C GLY A 119 -6.50 -8.28 -15.41
N TYR A 120 -6.65 -8.61 -14.13
CA TYR A 120 -7.02 -7.66 -13.08
C TYR A 120 -5.99 -6.54 -12.91
N ASN A 121 -4.70 -6.89 -12.80
CA ASN A 121 -3.65 -5.91 -12.54
C ASN A 121 -3.50 -4.91 -13.69
N ILE A 122 -3.58 -5.38 -14.95
CA ILE A 122 -3.55 -4.49 -16.12
C ILE A 122 -4.81 -3.63 -16.14
N ALA A 123 -5.98 -4.21 -15.86
CA ALA A 123 -7.25 -3.46 -15.85
C ALA A 123 -7.23 -2.34 -14.80
N LYS A 124 -6.76 -2.65 -13.59
CA LYS A 124 -6.60 -1.69 -12.51
C LYS A 124 -5.64 -0.57 -12.89
N ALA A 125 -4.46 -0.91 -13.41
CA ALA A 125 -3.45 0.07 -13.79
C ALA A 125 -3.97 1.03 -14.88
N LEU A 126 -4.56 0.48 -15.95
CA LEU A 126 -5.07 1.29 -17.06
C LEU A 126 -6.28 2.14 -16.66
N SER A 127 -7.16 1.63 -15.79
CA SER A 127 -8.28 2.40 -15.23
C SER A 127 -7.78 3.54 -14.34
N THR A 128 -6.75 3.28 -13.52
CA THR A 128 -6.11 4.30 -12.67
C THR A 128 -5.46 5.41 -13.51
N LEU A 129 -4.94 5.06 -14.70
CA LEU A 129 -4.39 6.02 -15.66
C LEU A 129 -5.46 6.77 -16.48
N GLY A 130 -6.76 6.55 -16.21
CA GLY A 130 -7.86 7.27 -16.84
C GLY A 130 -8.39 6.66 -18.14
N ASN A 131 -8.02 5.42 -18.48
CA ASN A 131 -8.57 4.75 -19.67
C ASN A 131 -9.93 4.10 -19.36
N GLN A 132 -10.75 3.93 -20.39
CA GLN A 132 -11.97 3.12 -20.30
C GLN A 132 -11.60 1.66 -20.54
N VAL A 133 -11.71 0.85 -19.50
CA VAL A 133 -11.30 -0.56 -19.55
C VAL A 133 -12.50 -1.48 -19.41
N ARG A 134 -12.57 -2.50 -20.26
CA ARG A 134 -13.47 -3.66 -20.10
C ARG A 134 -12.64 -4.92 -19.88
N LEU A 135 -12.82 -5.58 -18.75
CA LEU A 135 -12.13 -6.83 -18.40
C LEU A 135 -13.05 -8.03 -18.66
N LEU A 136 -12.67 -8.88 -19.61
CA LEU A 136 -13.25 -10.18 -19.86
C LEU A 136 -12.51 -11.23 -19.03
N SER A 137 -13.21 -11.83 -18.07
CA SER A 137 -12.61 -12.83 -17.19
C SER A 137 -13.64 -13.82 -16.64
N LEU A 138 -13.14 -14.90 -16.05
CA LEU A 138 -13.92 -15.89 -15.34
C LEU A 138 -13.47 -15.95 -13.88
N ILE A 139 -14.43 -16.09 -12.97
CA ILE A 139 -14.20 -16.33 -11.54
C ILE A 139 -15.03 -17.52 -11.07
N GLY A 140 -14.69 -18.03 -9.88
CA GLY A 140 -15.46 -19.07 -9.21
C GLY A 140 -16.75 -18.56 -8.60
N ARG A 141 -17.63 -19.51 -8.27
CA ARG A 141 -18.85 -19.28 -7.47
C ARG A 141 -18.58 -19.44 -5.96
N ASP A 142 -17.31 -19.34 -5.57
CA ASP A 142 -16.80 -19.54 -4.22
C ASP A 142 -16.65 -18.21 -3.45
N ALA A 143 -16.27 -18.30 -2.18
CA ALA A 143 -16.01 -17.13 -1.34
C ALA A 143 -14.90 -16.23 -1.91
N MET A 144 -13.92 -16.81 -2.60
CA MET A 144 -12.85 -16.02 -3.23
C MET A 144 -13.37 -15.23 -4.43
N GLY A 145 -14.33 -15.77 -5.18
CA GLY A 145 -15.05 -15.01 -6.21
C GLY A 145 -15.80 -13.81 -5.63
N GLN A 146 -16.36 -13.93 -4.41
CA GLN A 146 -16.97 -12.80 -3.71
C GLN A 146 -15.94 -11.74 -3.29
N LEU A 147 -14.74 -12.14 -2.85
CA LEU A 147 -13.65 -11.20 -2.55
C LEU A 147 -13.17 -10.45 -3.80
N VAL A 148 -13.12 -11.13 -4.95
CA VAL A 148 -12.84 -10.49 -6.23
C VAL A 148 -13.88 -9.41 -6.55
N GLN A 149 -15.17 -9.71 -6.39
CA GLN A 149 -16.25 -8.75 -6.62
C GLN A 149 -16.10 -7.50 -5.75
N HIS A 150 -15.81 -7.67 -4.46
CA HIS A 150 -15.57 -6.55 -3.54
C HIS A 150 -14.36 -5.71 -3.95
N SER A 151 -13.25 -6.36 -4.35
CA SER A 151 -12.03 -5.66 -4.76
C SER A 151 -12.22 -4.89 -6.07
N MET A 152 -12.92 -5.48 -7.04
CA MET A 152 -13.27 -4.81 -8.30
C MET A 152 -14.16 -3.59 -8.07
N ALA A 153 -15.16 -3.70 -7.19
CA ALA A 153 -16.00 -2.57 -6.81
C ALA A 153 -15.19 -1.45 -6.14
N ALA A 154 -14.30 -1.80 -5.21
CA ALA A 154 -13.43 -0.83 -4.52
C ALA A 154 -12.45 -0.11 -5.47
N ASP A 155 -11.99 -0.81 -6.51
CA ASP A 155 -11.10 -0.25 -7.54
C ASP A 155 -11.83 0.46 -8.69
N GLY A 156 -13.17 0.50 -8.66
CA GLY A 156 -13.98 1.14 -9.70
C GLY A 156 -13.97 0.42 -11.05
N ILE A 157 -13.66 -0.89 -11.07
CA ILE A 157 -13.60 -1.69 -12.29
C ILE A 157 -14.92 -2.42 -12.49
N SER A 158 -15.52 -2.30 -13.68
CA SER A 158 -16.80 -2.92 -13.99
C SER A 158 -16.73 -4.45 -13.98
N MET A 159 -17.73 -5.08 -13.36
CA MET A 159 -17.96 -6.53 -13.34
C MET A 159 -18.78 -7.05 -14.52
N GLU A 160 -19.29 -6.18 -15.41
CA GLU A 160 -20.23 -6.53 -16.49
C GLU A 160 -19.76 -7.71 -17.36
N ALA A 161 -18.45 -7.78 -17.62
CA ALA A 161 -17.81 -8.74 -18.50
C ALA A 161 -17.06 -9.86 -17.75
N VAL A 162 -17.22 -9.95 -16.42
CA VAL A 162 -16.61 -10.97 -15.57
C VAL A 162 -17.66 -11.97 -15.10
N LEU A 163 -17.51 -13.24 -15.50
CA LEU A 163 -18.52 -14.26 -15.26
C LEU A 163 -18.13 -15.20 -14.11
N ALA A 164 -19.04 -15.43 -13.17
CA ALA A 164 -18.92 -16.48 -12.16
C ALA A 164 -19.27 -17.87 -12.75
N ALA A 165 -18.47 -18.33 -13.70
CA ALA A 165 -18.73 -19.55 -14.47
C ALA A 165 -17.90 -20.77 -14.02
N MET A 166 -16.92 -20.57 -13.14
CA MET A 166 -16.06 -21.66 -12.65
C MET A 166 -16.57 -22.23 -11.32
N PRO A 167 -16.23 -23.48 -10.96
CA PRO A 167 -16.51 -24.01 -9.62
C PRO A 167 -15.80 -23.20 -8.53
N GLU A 168 -14.51 -22.90 -8.74
CA GLU A 168 -13.62 -22.22 -7.77
C GLU A 168 -12.82 -21.14 -8.49
N THR A 169 -12.46 -20.07 -7.78
CA THR A 169 -11.66 -18.97 -8.32
C THR A 169 -10.20 -19.40 -8.34
N CYS A 170 -9.45 -19.05 -9.41
CA CYS A 170 -8.01 -19.29 -9.50
C CYS A 170 -7.28 -18.73 -8.27
N GLN A 171 -6.20 -19.40 -7.86
CA GLN A 171 -5.41 -18.98 -6.71
C GLN A 171 -3.92 -19.08 -6.98
N SER A 172 -3.13 -18.26 -6.29
CA SER A 172 -1.67 -18.38 -6.28
C SER A 172 -1.10 -18.19 -4.88
N VAL A 173 0.04 -18.83 -4.63
CA VAL A 173 0.90 -18.58 -3.48
C VAL A 173 2.25 -18.13 -3.98
N ILE A 174 2.66 -16.93 -3.59
CA ILE A 174 3.95 -16.34 -3.96
C ILE A 174 4.83 -16.26 -2.73
N LEU A 175 5.91 -17.01 -2.74
CA LEU A 175 6.96 -16.93 -1.74
C LEU A 175 8.02 -15.97 -2.25
N HIS A 176 8.48 -15.04 -1.42
CA HIS A 176 9.55 -14.12 -1.79
C HIS A 176 10.55 -13.92 -0.65
N ASP A 177 11.84 -13.84 -0.98
CA ASP A 177 12.90 -13.52 -0.02
C ASP A 177 13.31 -12.04 -0.10
N ALA A 178 14.28 -11.64 0.73
CA ALA A 178 14.78 -10.26 0.76
C ALA A 178 15.61 -9.88 -0.48
N ASP A 179 16.16 -10.87 -1.20
CA ASP A 179 16.94 -10.67 -2.43
C ASP A 179 16.03 -10.52 -3.66
N GLY A 180 14.70 -10.58 -3.48
CA GLY A 180 13.72 -10.45 -4.55
C GLY A 180 13.52 -11.73 -5.36
N ARG A 181 14.08 -12.85 -4.93
CA ARG A 181 13.78 -14.15 -5.54
C ARG A 181 12.35 -14.52 -5.20
N ARG A 182 11.69 -15.20 -6.14
CA ARG A 182 10.29 -15.59 -6.02
C ARG A 182 10.10 -17.04 -6.41
N GLN A 183 9.22 -17.72 -5.70
CA GLN A 183 8.65 -19.01 -6.08
C GLN A 183 7.13 -18.86 -6.11
N ILE A 184 6.50 -19.28 -7.20
CA ILE A 184 5.07 -19.08 -7.44
C ILE A 184 4.43 -20.45 -7.63
N HIS A 185 3.42 -20.74 -6.83
CA HIS A 185 2.54 -21.90 -6.98
C HIS A 185 1.19 -21.39 -7.43
N THR A 186 0.72 -21.85 -8.59
CA THR A 186 -0.55 -21.39 -9.13
C THR A 186 -1.49 -22.54 -9.41
N ASP A 187 -2.76 -22.35 -9.07
CA ASP A 187 -3.87 -23.26 -9.36
C ASP A 187 -4.88 -22.53 -10.26
N TYR A 188 -4.85 -22.88 -11.54
CA TYR A 188 -5.81 -22.41 -12.54
C TYR A 188 -6.82 -23.54 -12.75
N ARG A 189 -8.05 -23.33 -12.27
CA ARG A 189 -9.13 -24.32 -12.34
C ARG A 189 -9.90 -24.29 -13.66
#